data_AF-A0A7S0EGD9-F1
#
_entry.id   AF-A0A7S0EGD9-F1
#
_cell.length_a   1.000
_cell.length_b   1.000
_cell.length_c   1.000
_cell.angle_alpha   90.00
_cell.angle_beta   90.00
_cell.angle_gamma   90.00
#
_symmetry.space_group_name_H-M   'P 1'
#
loop_
_entity.id
_entity.type
_entity.pdbx_description
1 polymer ?
#
loop_
_entity_poly.entity_id
_entity_poly.type
_entity_poly.pdbx_seq_one_letter_code
_entity_poly.pdbx_strand_id
1 'polypeptide(L)'
;AQSGDAYDELVAEGIRHSSKQDKRKAARSYREAIALKPGEPWAYINLGVVLTNSGHDVEAAQRFLEAKERYQVGSEGWARATARAFDVLRLRACAEAAKPEWWN
;
A
#
# COMPACT_ATOMS: atom_id res chain seq x y z
N ALA A 1 5.22 -24.31 7.50
CA ALA A 1 6.56 -23.82 7.90
C ALA A 1 7.23 -23.12 6.71
N GLN A 2 7.59 -23.82 5.63
CA GLN A 2 8.34 -23.25 4.49
C GLN A 2 7.70 -22.02 3.79
N SER A 3 6.38 -21.97 3.63
CA SER A 3 5.70 -20.80 3.04
C SER A 3 5.63 -19.57 3.97
N GLY A 4 5.78 -19.79 5.28
CA GLY A 4 5.90 -18.73 6.28
C GLY A 4 7.21 -17.98 6.09
N ASP A 5 8.30 -18.74 6.10
CA ASP A 5 9.67 -18.25 5.97
C ASP A 5 9.90 -17.57 4.61
N ALA A 6 9.40 -18.16 3.52
CA ALA A 6 9.51 -17.58 2.17
C ALA A 6 8.74 -16.26 2.02
N TYR A 7 7.58 -16.12 2.67
CA TYR A 7 6.84 -14.86 2.68
C TYR A 7 7.62 -13.77 3.42
N ASP A 8 8.16 -14.08 4.59
CA ASP A 8 8.89 -13.12 5.41
C ASP A 8 10.18 -12.67 4.70
N GLU A 9 10.84 -13.58 3.99
CA GLU A 9 12.00 -13.26 3.14
C GLU A 9 11.63 -12.30 1.99
N LEU A 10 10.55 -12.56 1.26
CA LEU A 10 10.08 -11.70 0.18
C LEU A 10 9.67 -10.31 0.68
N VAL A 11 9.02 -10.24 1.84
CA VAL A 11 8.70 -8.95 2.49
C VAL A 11 9.99 -8.21 2.85
N ALA A 12 10.96 -8.90 3.44
CA ALA A 12 12.25 -8.30 3.78
C ALA A 12 13.01 -7.82 2.53
N GLU A 13 12.96 -8.57 1.43
CA GLU A 13 13.53 -8.17 0.14
C GLU A 13 12.83 -6.92 -0.42
N GLY A 14 11.50 -6.91 -0.37
CA GLY A 14 10.69 -5.75 -0.77
C GLY A 14 11.10 -4.49 -0.01
N ILE A 15 11.31 -4.59 1.31
CA ILE A 15 11.75 -3.48 2.16
C ILE A 15 13.16 -3.02 1.75
N ARG A 16 14.11 -3.95 1.56
CA ARG A 16 15.49 -3.62 1.15
C ARG A 16 15.54 -2.87 -0.18
N HIS A 17 14.74 -3.29 -1.17
CA HIS A 17 14.68 -2.64 -2.47
C HIS A 17 13.96 -1.30 -2.42
N SER A 18 12.97 -1.17 -1.53
CA SER A 18 12.25 0.10 -1.30
C SER A 18 13.19 1.21 -0.80
N SER A 19 14.21 0.87 0.00
CA SER A 19 15.24 1.80 0.49
C SER A 19 16.30 2.15 -0.57
N LYS A 20 16.46 1.36 -1.63
CA LYS A 20 17.51 1.52 -2.66
C LYS A 20 17.03 2.23 -3.95
N GLN A 21 15.90 2.93 -3.90
CA GLN A 21 15.19 3.50 -5.08
C GLN A 21 14.81 2.48 -6.18
N ASP A 22 15.02 1.18 -5.98
CA ASP A 22 14.62 0.14 -6.94
C ASP A 22 13.16 -0.28 -6.69
N LYS A 23 12.25 0.66 -6.97
CA LYS A 23 10.80 0.50 -6.75
C LYS A 23 10.23 -0.68 -7.55
N ARG A 24 10.84 -1.03 -8.69
CA ARG A 24 10.41 -2.16 -9.53
C ARG A 24 10.67 -3.51 -8.85
N LYS A 25 11.88 -3.72 -8.32
CA LYS A 25 12.19 -4.95 -7.58
C LYS A 25 11.37 -5.04 -6.30
N ALA A 26 11.20 -3.94 -5.57
CA ALA A 26 10.35 -3.92 -4.38
C ALA A 26 8.91 -4.36 -4.70
N ALA A 27 8.33 -3.81 -5.78
CA ALA A 27 6.99 -4.19 -6.21
C ALA A 27 6.90 -5.67 -6.63
N ARG A 28 7.94 -6.23 -7.25
CA ARG A 28 8.00 -7.66 -7.59
C ARG A 28 7.97 -8.53 -6.33
N SER A 29 8.84 -8.27 -5.35
CA SER A 29 8.90 -9.07 -4.12
C SER A 29 7.57 -9.03 -3.35
N TYR A 30 6.90 -7.88 -3.28
CA TYR A 30 5.58 -7.81 -2.64
C TYR A 30 4.47 -8.55 -3.41
N ARG A 31 4.50 -8.55 -4.75
CA ARG A 31 3.55 -9.34 -5.56
C ARG A 31 3.75 -10.85 -5.33
N GLU A 32 4.99 -11.29 -5.22
CA GLU A 32 5.30 -12.69 -4.90
C GLU A 32 4.85 -13.04 -3.47
N ALA A 33 5.08 -12.15 -2.50
CA ALA A 33 4.59 -12.33 -1.14
C ALA A 33 3.05 -12.43 -1.08
N ILE A 34 2.34 -11.60 -1.85
CA ILE A 34 0.89 -11.65 -2.01
C ILE A 34 0.44 -13.01 -2.57
N ALA A 35 1.15 -13.56 -3.55
CA ALA A 35 0.83 -14.87 -4.12
C ALA A 35 1.00 -16.00 -3.09
N LEU A 36 1.98 -15.90 -2.19
CA LEU A 36 2.19 -16.89 -1.12
C LEU A 36 1.15 -16.81 0.01
N LYS A 37 0.78 -15.60 0.43
CA LYS A 37 -0.18 -15.37 1.51
C LYS A 37 -1.24 -14.35 1.07
N PRO A 38 -2.23 -14.74 0.26
CA PRO A 38 -3.20 -13.80 -0.28
C PRO A 38 -4.09 -13.18 0.79
N GLY A 39 -4.24 -13.79 1.96
CA GLY A 39 -5.01 -13.24 3.09
C GLY A 39 -4.24 -12.25 3.97
N GLU A 40 -2.92 -12.10 3.79
CA GLU A 40 -2.09 -11.26 4.66
C GLU A 40 -2.06 -9.82 4.14
N PRO A 41 -2.62 -8.84 4.86
CA PRO A 41 -2.76 -7.46 4.35
C PRO A 41 -1.44 -6.70 4.23
N TRP A 42 -0.40 -7.11 4.95
CA TRP A 42 0.86 -6.36 5.04
C TRP A 42 1.56 -6.14 3.70
N ALA A 43 1.64 -7.17 2.85
CA ALA A 43 2.27 -7.07 1.53
C ALA A 43 1.51 -6.14 0.57
N TYR A 44 0.18 -6.10 0.66
CA TYR A 44 -0.66 -5.17 -0.10
C TYR A 44 -0.43 -3.71 0.30
N ILE A 45 -0.34 -3.44 1.61
CA ILE A 45 -0.02 -2.10 2.13
C ILE A 45 1.33 -1.62 1.60
N ASN A 46 2.36 -2.45 1.69
CA ASN A 46 3.70 -2.04 1.26
C ASN A 46 3.81 -1.90 -0.27
N LEU A 47 3.13 -2.75 -1.04
CA LEU A 47 3.03 -2.58 -2.48
C LEU A 47 2.33 -1.25 -2.84
N GLY A 48 1.24 -0.92 -2.16
CA GLY A 48 0.56 0.36 -2.31
C GLY A 48 1.49 1.56 -2.08
N VAL A 49 2.29 1.53 -1.00
CA VAL A 49 3.28 2.58 -0.71
C VAL A 49 4.33 2.71 -1.82
N VAL A 50 4.86 1.59 -2.32
CA VAL A 50 5.84 1.61 -3.43
C VAL A 50 5.23 2.20 -4.70
N LEU A 51 3.98 1.87 -5.00
CA LEU A 51 3.26 2.38 -6.17
C LEU A 51 2.95 3.88 -6.04
N THR A 52 2.50 4.36 -4.88
CA THR A 52 2.33 5.79 -4.59
C THR A 52 3.65 6.54 -4.79
N ASN A 53 4.74 6.02 -4.23
CA ASN A 53 6.07 6.62 -4.41
C ASN A 53 6.54 6.60 -5.86
N SER A 54 5.96 5.75 -6.72
CA SER A 54 6.25 5.64 -8.15
C SER A 54 5.26 6.44 -9.02
N GLY A 55 4.30 7.16 -8.43
CA GLY A 55 3.26 7.90 -9.15
C GLY A 55 2.16 7.05 -9.77
N HIS A 56 2.06 5.77 -9.40
CA HIS A 56 1.03 4.85 -9.89
C HIS A 56 -0.16 4.84 -8.93
N ASP A 57 -0.79 6.01 -8.76
CA ASP A 57 -1.73 6.29 -7.67
C ASP A 57 -3.01 5.44 -7.73
N VAL A 58 -3.53 5.18 -8.93
CA VAL A 58 -4.70 4.30 -9.12
C VAL A 58 -4.39 2.87 -8.72
N GLU A 59 -3.24 2.33 -9.14
CA GLU A 59 -2.82 0.99 -8.75
C GLU A 59 -2.54 0.91 -7.24
N ALA A 60 -1.97 1.95 -6.65
CA ALA A 60 -1.73 2.02 -5.22
C ALA A 60 -3.05 1.96 -4.42
N ALA A 61 -4.05 2.75 -4.83
CA ALA A 61 -5.36 2.76 -4.22
C ALA A 61 -6.02 1.37 -4.24
N GLN A 62 -5.92 0.67 -5.37
CA GLN A 62 -6.43 -0.70 -5.48
C GLN A 62 -5.77 -1.63 -4.48
N ARG A 63 -4.44 -1.56 -4.31
CA ARG A 63 -3.74 -2.40 -3.32
C ARG A 63 -4.17 -2.08 -1.89
N PHE A 64 -4.38 -0.80 -1.56
CA PHE A 64 -4.90 -0.41 -0.25
C PHE A 64 -6.33 -0.92 -0.01
N LEU A 65 -7.20 -0.90 -1.03
CA LEU A 65 -8.54 -1.46 -0.94
C LEU A 65 -8.51 -2.98 -0.78
N GLU A 66 -7.62 -3.68 -1.48
CA GLU A 66 -7.40 -5.11 -1.27
C GLU A 66 -6.92 -5.39 0.17
N ALA A 67 -5.97 -4.60 0.70
CA ALA A 67 -5.54 -4.72 2.09
C ALA A 67 -6.72 -4.55 3.07
N LYS A 68 -7.59 -3.56 2.82
CA LYS A 68 -8.78 -3.29 3.64
C LYS A 68 -9.70 -4.51 3.73
N GLU A 69 -9.96 -5.22 2.62
CA GLU A 69 -10.83 -6.41 2.62
C GLU A 69 -10.28 -7.59 3.43
N ARG A 70 -8.98 -7.56 3.79
CA ARG A 70 -8.32 -8.59 4.60
C ARG A 70 -8.27 -8.25 6.09
N TYR A 71 -8.59 -7.02 6.46
CA TYR A 71 -8.71 -6.61 7.85
C TYR A 71 -10.14 -6.77 8.35
N GLN A 72 -10.29 -7.02 9.65
CA GLN A 72 -11.59 -6.93 10.31
C GLN A 72 -12.15 -5.51 10.16
N VAL A 73 -13.41 -5.39 9.75
CA VAL A 73 -14.11 -4.10 9.62
C VAL A 73 -14.06 -3.34 10.95
N GLY A 74 -13.70 -2.06 10.88
CA GLY A 74 -13.56 -1.19 12.06
C GLY A 74 -12.22 -1.29 12.80
N SER A 75 -11.33 -2.23 12.42
CA SER A 75 -9.96 -2.26 12.96
C SER A 75 -9.12 -1.06 12.49
N GLU A 76 -8.04 -0.78 13.22
CA GLU A 76 -7.08 0.26 12.83
C GLU A 76 -6.50 0.01 11.42
N GLY A 77 -6.17 -1.24 11.10
CA GLY A 77 -5.67 -1.64 9.78
C GLY A 77 -6.67 -1.36 8.66
N TRP A 78 -7.95 -1.71 8.89
CA TRP A 78 -9.04 -1.41 7.97
C TRP A 78 -9.19 0.11 7.73
N ALA A 79 -9.20 0.89 8.81
CA ALA A 79 -9.35 2.35 8.74
C ALA A 79 -8.16 3.01 8.02
N ARG A 80 -6.92 2.60 8.34
CA ARG A 80 -5.70 3.12 7.70
C ARG A 80 -5.60 2.75 6.23
N ALA A 81 -5.95 1.51 5.86
CA ALA A 81 -5.97 1.08 4.47
C ALA A 81 -7.00 1.89 3.65
N THR A 82 -8.19 2.09 4.22
CA THR A 82 -9.24 2.93 3.63
C THR A 82 -8.75 4.36 3.44
N ALA A 83 -8.22 5.00 4.49
CA ALA A 83 -7.70 6.36 4.43
C ALA A 83 -6.62 6.52 3.35
N ARG A 84 -5.64 5.61 3.30
CA ARG A 84 -4.59 5.65 2.28
C ARG A 84 -5.10 5.53 0.86
N ALA A 85 -6.12 4.70 0.61
CA ALA A 85 -6.76 4.61 -0.69
C ALA A 85 -7.42 5.93 -1.11
N PHE A 86 -8.07 6.62 -0.18
CA PHE A 86 -8.66 7.94 -0.45
C PHE A 86 -7.58 9.03 -0.60
N ASP A 87 -6.56 9.04 0.25
CA ASP A 87 -5.50 10.05 0.24
C ASP A 87 -4.74 10.04 -1.08
N VAL A 88 -4.44 8.85 -1.62
CA VAL A 88 -3.70 8.72 -2.88
C VAL A 88 -4.56 9.07 -4.10
N LEU A 89 -5.89 8.88 -4.01
CA LEU A 89 -6.83 9.25 -5.08
C LEU A 89 -7.31 10.69 -4.99
N ARG A 90 -7.10 11.36 -3.86
CA ARG A 90 -7.44 12.78 -3.73
C ARG A 90 -6.60 13.53 -4.75
N LEU A 91 -7.26 14.22 -5.68
CA LEU A 91 -6.59 15.08 -6.65
C LEU A 91 -5.60 15.97 -5.90
N ARG A 92 -4.32 15.94 -6.28
CA ARG A 92 -3.32 16.87 -5.71
C ARG A 92 -3.79 18.33 -5.82
N ALA A 93 -4.55 18.65 -6.88
CA ALA A 93 -5.23 19.93 -7.04
C ALA A 93 -6.23 20.27 -5.92
N CYS A 94 -6.88 19.30 -5.27
CA CYS A 94 -7.75 19.53 -4.11
C CYS A 94 -6.96 19.75 -2.80
N ALA A 95 -5.66 19.40 -2.76
CA ALA A 95 -4.78 19.74 -1.64
C ALA A 95 -4.31 21.19 -1.70
N GLU A 96 -4.17 21.72 -2.92
CA GLU A 96 -3.77 23.10 -3.21
C GLU A 96 -4.97 24.05 -3.39
N ALA A 97 -6.18 23.50 -3.46
CA ALA A 97 -7.40 24.29 -3.51
C ALA A 97 -7.46 25.21 -2.29
N ALA A 98 -7.53 26.52 -2.54
CA ALA A 98 -7.67 27.51 -1.49
C ALA A 98 -8.87 27.13 -0.61
N LYS A 99 -8.64 27.08 0.71
CA LYS A 99 -9.72 26.88 1.67
C LYS A 99 -10.71 28.03 1.47
N PRO A 100 -12.03 27.74 1.39
CA PRO A 100 -13.04 28.79 1.35
C PRO A 100 -12.91 29.71 2.57
N GLU A 101 -13.28 30.98 2.44
CA GLU A 101 -13.17 31.99 3.51
C GLU A 101 -13.86 31.58 4.82
N TRP A 102 -14.85 30.69 4.75
CA TRP A 102 -15.57 30.15 5.90
C TRP A 102 -14.87 28.98 6.63
N TRP A 103 -13.77 28.44 6.10
CA TRP A 103 -12.95 27.35 6.68
C TRP A 103 -11.70 27.91 7.40
N ASN A 104 -11.85 29.04 8.09
CA ASN A 104 -10.84 29.56 9.03
C ASN A 104 -11.37 29.47 10.46
#